data_AF-A0A8B3LAU1-F1
#
_entry.id   AF-A0A8B3LAU1-F1
#
_cell.length_a   1.000
_cell.length_b   1.000
_cell.length_c   1.000
_cell.angle_alpha   90.00
_cell.angle_beta   90.00
_cell.angle_gamma   90.00
#
_symmetry.space_group_name_H-M   'P 1'
#
loop_
_entity.id
_entity.type
_entity.pdbx_description
1 polymer ?
#
loop_
_entity_poly.entity_id
_entity_poly.type
_entity_poly.pdbx_seq_one_letter_code
_entity_poly.pdbx_strand_id
1 'polypeptide(L)'
;MPLIYDYDFQSIFPLAVYKDDTCQRLLARAGIAHNIKGNYVALFRDPVTVAALWAAPDTVKAAVLKSDFGILLFEGESDSTRDKAEFIKKTLLEHAAQSISANWDDRTVKMAVFKLHMFCKSITKGELVDERGKIRCSNWVEQQVRAAGVTEPFDVSQALDAMISDVVGRTAGGRPTPPTQTARPTPAPAPRISLRSIFGRWRQ
;
A
#
# COMPACT_ATOMS: atom_id res chain seq x y z
N MET A 1 -0.16 27.01 2.19
CA MET A 1 0.23 26.36 3.46
C MET A 1 1.34 25.41 3.06
N PRO A 2 2.52 25.50 3.69
CA PRO A 2 3.67 24.74 3.23
C PRO A 2 3.34 23.24 3.23
N LEU A 3 3.83 22.54 2.21
CA LEU A 3 3.66 21.09 2.08
C LEU A 3 4.40 20.37 3.22
N ILE A 4 3.78 19.34 3.78
CA ILE A 4 4.35 18.51 4.85
C ILE A 4 4.71 17.14 4.27
N TYR A 5 6.01 16.83 4.25
CA TYR A 5 6.54 15.61 3.61
C TYR A 5 6.69 14.41 4.57
N ASP A 6 6.03 14.46 5.73
CA ASP A 6 5.98 13.33 6.66
C ASP A 6 5.37 12.10 5.98
N TYR A 7 5.99 10.94 6.21
CA TYR A 7 5.55 9.68 5.63
C TYR A 7 5.58 8.54 6.67
N ASP A 8 4.87 7.46 6.36
CA ASP A 8 4.86 6.23 7.14
C ASP A 8 4.81 5.00 6.22
N PHE A 9 4.99 3.81 6.79
CA PHE A 9 5.11 2.55 6.06
C PHE A 9 3.78 1.79 6.06
N GLN A 10 3.09 1.83 4.92
CA GLN A 10 1.88 1.05 4.70
C GLN A 10 2.22 -0.40 4.34
N SER A 11 1.59 -1.35 5.02
CA SER A 11 1.75 -2.77 4.70
C SER A 11 1.13 -3.12 3.33
N ILE A 12 1.86 -3.88 2.51
CA ILE A 12 1.37 -4.49 1.28
C ILE A 12 0.39 -5.60 1.63
N PHE A 13 0.80 -6.57 2.44
CA PHE A 13 -0.10 -7.53 3.09
C PHE A 13 -0.31 -7.10 4.56
N PRO A 14 -1.55 -6.74 4.95
CA PRO A 14 -1.88 -6.35 6.32
C PRO A 14 -1.67 -7.49 7.32
N LEU A 15 -1.41 -7.14 8.59
CA LEU A 15 -1.20 -8.12 9.67
C LEU A 15 -2.36 -9.13 9.78
N ALA A 16 -3.59 -8.69 9.50
CA ALA A 16 -4.79 -9.52 9.55
C ALA A 16 -4.68 -10.77 8.66
N VAL A 17 -3.95 -10.72 7.53
CA VAL A 17 -3.72 -11.86 6.62
C VAL A 17 -2.89 -12.95 7.30
N TYR A 18 -1.89 -12.56 8.10
CA TYR A 18 -0.98 -13.48 8.78
C TYR A 18 -1.58 -14.16 10.01
N LYS A 19 -2.75 -13.71 10.47
CA LYS A 19 -3.49 -14.35 11.58
C LYS A 19 -4.23 -15.63 11.15
N ASP A 20 -4.33 -15.89 9.84
CA ASP A 20 -4.90 -17.13 9.31
C ASP A 20 -3.78 -18.14 9.07
N ASP A 21 -3.84 -19.31 9.71
CA ASP A 21 -2.77 -20.32 9.67
C ASP A 21 -2.46 -20.81 8.26
N THR A 22 -3.47 -20.95 7.39
CA THR A 22 -3.27 -21.44 6.02
C THR A 22 -2.59 -20.38 5.17
N CYS A 23 -3.04 -19.12 5.29
CA CYS A 23 -2.39 -17.99 4.65
C CYS A 23 -0.95 -17.84 5.15
N GLN A 24 -0.72 -17.91 6.46
CA GLN A 24 0.60 -17.80 7.06
C GLN A 24 1.56 -18.86 6.53
N ARG A 25 1.14 -20.13 6.43
CA ARG A 25 1.96 -21.21 5.87
C ARG A 25 2.35 -20.97 4.41
N LEU A 26 1.40 -20.53 3.58
CA LEU A 26 1.68 -20.19 2.18
C LEU A 26 2.66 -19.01 2.05
N LEU A 27 2.46 -17.97 2.85
CA LEU A 27 3.31 -16.78 2.87
C LEU A 27 4.73 -17.11 3.36
N ALA A 28 4.85 -17.91 4.42
CA ALA A 28 6.14 -18.39 4.93
C ALA A 28 6.89 -19.23 3.87
N ARG A 29 6.17 -20.10 3.16
CA ARG A 29 6.74 -20.87 2.04
C ARG A 29 7.26 -19.97 0.92
N ALA A 30 6.61 -18.84 0.67
CA ALA A 30 7.05 -17.82 -0.29
C ALA A 30 8.11 -16.85 0.26
N GLY A 31 8.52 -16.98 1.52
CA GLY A 31 9.48 -16.07 2.15
C GLY A 31 8.92 -14.67 2.43
N ILE A 32 7.60 -14.50 2.45
CA ILE A 32 6.94 -13.22 2.72
C ILE A 32 6.46 -13.23 4.17
N ALA A 33 7.21 -12.57 5.06
CA ALA A 33 6.78 -12.36 6.44
C ALA A 33 6.17 -10.96 6.61
N HIS A 34 5.42 -10.73 7.69
CA HIS A 34 4.80 -9.44 7.92
C HIS A 34 5.84 -8.31 8.06
N ASN A 35 6.93 -8.56 8.78
CA ASN A 35 7.92 -7.59 9.22
C ASN A 35 9.12 -7.41 8.27
N ILE A 36 9.10 -7.97 7.05
CA ILE A 36 10.18 -7.75 6.08
C ILE A 36 9.99 -6.39 5.40
N LYS A 37 11.10 -5.71 5.09
CA LYS A 37 11.08 -4.43 4.34
C LYS A 37 10.26 -4.53 3.05
N GLY A 38 10.35 -5.66 2.35
CA GLY A 38 9.62 -5.91 1.11
C GLY A 38 8.09 -5.95 1.24
N ASN A 39 7.54 -6.00 2.46
CA ASN A 39 6.10 -5.97 2.71
C ASN A 39 5.57 -4.55 3.03
N TYR A 40 6.38 -3.50 2.87
CA TYR A 40 5.97 -2.13 3.16
C TYR A 40 6.25 -1.19 1.99
N VAL A 41 5.44 -0.14 1.90
CA VAL A 41 5.59 0.99 0.97
C VAL A 41 5.55 2.27 1.79
N ALA A 42 6.48 3.18 1.54
CA ALA A 42 6.45 4.51 2.16
C ALA A 42 5.38 5.37 1.48
N LEU A 43 4.45 5.93 2.27
CA LEU A 43 3.36 6.78 1.81
C LEU A 43 3.30 8.07 2.63
N PHE A 44 3.03 9.20 1.97
CA PHE A 44 2.87 10.50 2.64
C PHE A 44 1.63 10.51 3.53
N ARG A 45 1.72 11.22 4.67
CA ARG A 45 0.62 11.33 5.65
C ARG A 45 -0.28 12.52 5.39
N ASP A 46 0.24 13.56 4.75
CA ASP A 46 -0.47 14.81 4.52
C ASP A 46 -1.29 14.76 3.21
N PRO A 47 -2.63 14.92 3.28
CA PRO A 47 -3.47 14.96 2.08
C PRO A 47 -3.14 16.09 1.11
N VAL A 48 -2.65 17.24 1.58
CA VAL A 48 -2.30 18.39 0.71
C VAL A 48 -1.04 18.07 -0.10
N THR A 49 -0.01 17.48 0.52
CA THR A 49 1.17 16.95 -0.17
C THR A 49 0.82 15.92 -1.24
N VAL A 50 -0.11 14.99 -0.94
CA VAL A 50 -0.56 13.99 -1.92
C VAL A 50 -1.36 14.63 -3.06
N ALA A 51 -2.20 15.63 -2.77
CA ALA A 51 -2.93 16.38 -3.80
C ALA A 51 -1.96 17.11 -4.74
N ALA A 52 -0.95 17.78 -4.18
CA ALA A 52 0.13 18.41 -4.96
C ALA A 52 0.88 17.39 -5.83
N LEU A 53 1.17 16.20 -5.28
CA LEU A 53 1.82 15.11 -6.00
C LEU A 53 0.96 14.56 -7.16
N TRP A 54 -0.36 14.43 -6.97
CA TRP A 54 -1.27 13.99 -8.03
C TRP A 54 -1.36 14.99 -9.18
N ALA A 55 -1.29 16.28 -8.86
CA ALA A 55 -1.25 17.37 -9.84
C ALA A 55 0.12 17.58 -10.49
N ALA A 56 1.18 16.95 -9.96
CA ALA A 56 2.52 17.08 -10.51
C ALA A 56 2.64 16.41 -11.90
N PRO A 57 3.65 16.80 -12.71
CA PRO A 57 3.95 16.16 -13.98
C PRO A 57 4.17 14.64 -13.84
N ASP A 58 3.87 13.88 -14.89
CA ASP A 58 4.04 12.42 -14.89
C ASP A 58 5.49 11.99 -14.65
N THR A 59 6.46 12.82 -15.04
CA THR A 59 7.88 12.60 -14.76
C THR A 59 8.18 12.61 -13.25
N VAL A 60 7.55 13.51 -12.49
CA VAL A 60 7.67 13.59 -11.03
C VAL A 60 7.01 12.38 -10.38
N LYS A 61 5.76 12.07 -10.77
CA LYS A 61 5.04 10.89 -10.26
C LYS A 61 5.80 9.60 -10.54
N ALA A 62 6.36 9.45 -11.73
CA ALA A 62 7.18 8.30 -12.10
C ALA A 62 8.49 8.23 -11.30
N ALA A 63 9.13 9.37 -11.00
CA ALA A 63 10.32 9.41 -10.16
C ALA A 63 10.02 8.95 -8.72
N VAL A 64 8.91 9.44 -8.12
CA VAL A 64 8.46 9.00 -6.79
C VAL A 64 8.13 7.50 -6.76
N LEU A 65 7.45 6.99 -7.79
CA LEU A 65 7.20 5.55 -7.88
C LEU A 65 8.49 4.74 -8.02
N LYS A 66 9.50 5.25 -8.72
CA LYS A 66 10.80 4.57 -8.87
C LYS A 66 11.64 4.60 -7.59
N SER A 67 11.41 5.54 -6.67
CA SER A 67 12.11 5.60 -5.38
C SER A 67 11.50 4.71 -4.29
N ASP A 68 10.66 3.74 -4.67
CA ASP A 68 9.90 2.85 -3.76
C ASP A 68 8.92 3.57 -2.81
N PHE A 69 8.63 4.86 -3.07
CA PHE A 69 7.51 5.57 -2.49
C PHE A 69 6.23 5.30 -3.29
N GLY A 70 5.09 5.36 -2.60
CA GLY A 70 3.79 5.41 -3.24
C GLY A 70 3.31 6.84 -3.36
N ILE A 71 2.44 7.05 -4.35
CA ILE A 71 1.79 8.34 -4.59
C ILE A 71 0.42 8.42 -3.89
N LEU A 72 0.05 7.44 -3.07
CA LEU A 72 -1.19 7.44 -2.29
C LEU A 72 -0.98 8.02 -0.89
N LEU A 73 -2.08 8.46 -0.30
CA LEU A 73 -2.15 8.86 1.10
C LEU A 73 -2.04 7.64 2.01
N PHE A 74 -1.24 7.75 3.06
CA PHE A 74 -1.15 6.74 4.12
C PHE A 74 -2.50 6.53 4.81
N GLU A 75 -2.98 5.28 4.85
CA GLU A 75 -4.27 4.93 5.45
C GLU A 75 -4.13 4.30 6.85
N GLY A 76 -2.95 3.78 7.18
CA GLY A 76 -2.75 2.93 8.35
C GLY A 76 -3.51 1.61 8.24
N GLU A 77 -3.77 0.95 9.37
CA GLU A 77 -4.62 -0.25 9.47
C GLU A 77 -6.08 0.17 9.71
N SER A 78 -6.71 0.80 8.70
CA SER A 78 -8.11 1.27 8.77
C SER A 78 -9.10 0.27 8.15
N ASP A 79 -10.40 0.57 8.14
CA ASP A 79 -11.41 -0.29 7.51
C ASP A 79 -11.11 -0.61 6.02
N SER A 80 -10.43 0.29 5.28
CA SER A 80 -10.00 0.01 3.89
C SER A 80 -9.01 -1.15 3.81
N THR A 81 -8.18 -1.34 4.86
CA THR A 81 -7.25 -2.47 4.96
C THR A 81 -7.94 -3.78 5.30
N ARG A 82 -9.14 -3.73 5.90
CA ARG A 82 -9.95 -4.94 6.16
C ARG A 82 -10.40 -5.57 4.86
N ASP A 83 -11.03 -4.80 3.97
CA ASP A 83 -11.52 -5.31 2.69
C ASP A 83 -10.35 -5.83 1.83
N LYS A 84 -9.20 -5.15 1.85
CA LYS A 84 -7.95 -5.61 1.22
C LYS A 84 -7.49 -6.94 1.82
N ALA A 85 -7.49 -7.08 3.15
CA ALA A 85 -7.11 -8.30 3.84
C ALA A 85 -8.08 -9.45 3.49
N GLU A 86 -9.38 -9.20 3.40
CA GLU A 86 -10.38 -10.19 3.00
C GLU A 86 -10.15 -10.68 1.56
N PHE A 87 -9.86 -9.77 0.61
CA PHE A 87 -9.48 -10.15 -0.76
C PHE A 87 -8.22 -11.01 -0.79
N ILE A 88 -7.16 -10.59 -0.09
CA ILE A 88 -5.88 -11.32 -0.07
C ILE A 88 -6.07 -12.71 0.52
N LYS A 89 -6.74 -12.81 1.68
CA LYS A 89 -7.06 -14.10 2.32
C LYS A 89 -7.81 -15.02 1.37
N LYS A 90 -8.89 -14.52 0.77
CA LYS A 90 -9.67 -15.31 -0.19
C LYS A 90 -8.81 -15.85 -1.32
N THR A 91 -7.96 -15.01 -1.90
CA THR A 91 -7.10 -15.38 -3.03
C THR A 91 -6.02 -16.39 -2.62
N LEU A 92 -5.41 -16.21 -1.44
CA LEU A 92 -4.45 -17.15 -0.90
C LEU A 92 -5.08 -18.52 -0.60
N LEU A 93 -6.29 -18.54 -0.04
CA LEU A 93 -7.04 -19.78 0.21
C LEU A 93 -7.42 -20.49 -1.10
N GLU A 94 -7.79 -19.74 -2.15
CA GLU A 94 -8.02 -20.29 -3.48
C GLU A 94 -6.74 -20.91 -4.06
N HIS A 95 -5.59 -20.24 -3.94
CA HIS A 95 -4.29 -20.81 -4.34
C HIS A 95 -3.91 -22.03 -3.49
N ALA A 96 -4.24 -22.06 -2.20
CA ALA A 96 -4.04 -23.23 -1.34
C ALA A 96 -4.80 -24.44 -1.90
N ALA A 97 -6.10 -24.26 -2.15
CA ALA A 97 -6.96 -25.31 -2.69
C ALA A 97 -6.49 -25.78 -4.06
N GLN A 98 -6.16 -24.85 -4.96
CA GLN A 98 -5.64 -25.15 -6.30
C GLN A 98 -4.31 -25.90 -6.26
N SER A 99 -3.42 -25.53 -5.34
CA SER A 99 -2.12 -26.20 -5.20
C SER A 99 -2.26 -27.69 -4.88
N ILE A 100 -3.31 -28.05 -4.12
CA ILE A 100 -3.63 -29.44 -3.79
C ILE A 100 -4.30 -30.11 -4.99
N SER A 101 -5.38 -29.52 -5.53
CA SER A 101 -6.18 -30.16 -6.58
C SER A 101 -5.44 -30.35 -7.90
N ALA A 102 -4.53 -29.43 -8.24
CA ALA A 102 -3.76 -29.45 -9.47
C ALA A 102 -2.30 -29.89 -9.24
N ASN A 103 -1.97 -30.39 -8.05
CA ASN A 103 -0.65 -30.87 -7.66
C ASN A 103 0.49 -29.89 -8.05
N TRP A 104 0.33 -28.62 -7.68
CA TRP A 104 1.31 -27.59 -8.01
C TRP A 104 2.65 -27.85 -7.33
N ASP A 105 3.73 -27.71 -8.08
CA ASP A 105 5.07 -27.73 -7.52
C ASP A 105 5.34 -26.49 -6.64
N ASP A 106 6.43 -26.55 -5.87
CA ASP A 106 6.84 -25.47 -4.96
C ASP A 106 7.06 -24.14 -5.66
N ARG A 107 7.64 -24.17 -6.85
CA ARG A 107 7.93 -22.99 -7.66
C ARG A 107 6.64 -22.28 -8.07
N THR A 108 5.63 -23.04 -8.50
CA THR A 108 4.33 -22.53 -8.94
C THR A 108 3.59 -21.86 -7.80
N VAL A 109 3.57 -22.48 -6.61
CA VAL A 109 2.97 -21.88 -5.41
C VAL A 109 3.65 -20.57 -5.05
N LYS A 110 4.99 -20.56 -4.97
CA LYS A 110 5.78 -19.35 -4.67
C LYS A 110 5.50 -18.23 -5.67
N MET A 111 5.45 -18.57 -6.96
CA MET A 111 5.19 -17.60 -8.02
C MET A 111 3.78 -17.02 -7.94
N ALA A 112 2.76 -17.82 -7.63
CA ALA A 112 1.39 -17.34 -7.46
C ALA A 112 1.29 -16.34 -6.29
N VAL A 113 1.89 -16.69 -5.14
CA VAL A 113 1.94 -15.81 -3.96
C VAL A 113 2.71 -14.53 -4.25
N PHE A 114 3.85 -14.63 -4.93
CA PHE A 114 4.67 -13.47 -5.31
C PHE A 114 3.94 -12.55 -6.29
N LYS A 115 3.24 -13.09 -7.29
CA LYS A 115 2.42 -12.31 -8.21
C LYS A 115 1.32 -11.54 -7.47
N LEU A 116 0.66 -12.18 -6.51
CA LEU A 116 -0.36 -11.52 -5.69
C LEU A 116 0.25 -10.39 -4.87
N HIS A 117 1.43 -10.63 -4.28
CA HIS A 117 2.16 -9.63 -3.52
C HIS A 117 2.54 -8.41 -4.37
N MET A 118 3.11 -8.64 -5.56
CA MET A 118 3.46 -7.58 -6.51
C MET A 118 2.24 -6.80 -6.96
N PHE A 119 1.13 -7.47 -7.25
CA PHE A 119 -0.12 -6.81 -7.60
C PHE A 119 -0.64 -5.92 -6.46
N CYS A 120 -0.64 -6.43 -5.22
CA CYS A 120 -1.01 -5.62 -4.05
C CYS A 120 -0.01 -4.49 -3.79
N LYS A 121 1.28 -4.65 -4.10
CA LYS A 121 2.29 -3.59 -4.04
C LYS A 121 1.93 -2.46 -5.00
N SER A 122 1.60 -2.78 -6.25
CA SER A 122 1.19 -1.80 -7.26
C SER A 122 -0.06 -1.03 -6.87
N ILE A 123 -1.06 -1.70 -6.27
CA ILE A 123 -2.23 -1.02 -5.69
C ILE A 123 -1.81 -0.08 -4.57
N THR A 124 -1.00 -0.57 -3.63
CA THR A 124 -0.59 0.20 -2.44
C THR A 124 0.24 1.43 -2.81
N LYS A 125 1.03 1.35 -3.90
CA LYS A 125 1.81 2.47 -4.43
C LYS A 125 0.99 3.48 -5.23
N GLY A 126 -0.20 3.11 -5.70
CA GLY A 126 -0.98 3.93 -6.63
C GLY A 126 -0.51 3.83 -8.09
N GLU A 127 0.11 2.72 -8.48
CA GLU A 127 0.58 2.48 -9.85
C GLU A 127 -0.57 2.13 -10.81
N LEU A 128 -1.70 1.66 -10.29
CA LEU A 128 -2.85 1.31 -11.12
C LEU A 128 -3.73 2.52 -11.40
N VAL A 129 -3.99 2.77 -12.68
CA VAL A 129 -4.98 3.75 -13.14
C VAL A 129 -6.21 3.05 -13.72
N ASP A 130 -7.35 3.72 -13.69
CA ASP A 130 -8.55 3.28 -14.38
C ASP A 130 -8.53 3.68 -15.88
N GLU A 131 -9.59 3.32 -16.60
CA GLU A 131 -9.73 3.59 -18.05
C GLU A 131 -9.80 5.08 -18.38
N ARG A 132 -9.99 5.94 -17.37
CA ARG A 132 -10.01 7.39 -17.49
C ARG A 132 -8.68 8.02 -17.07
N GLY A 133 -7.66 7.20 -16.80
CA GLY A 133 -6.35 7.65 -16.33
C GLY A 133 -6.32 8.08 -14.86
N LYS A 134 -7.38 7.80 -14.09
CA LYS A 134 -7.45 8.16 -12.67
C LYS A 134 -6.81 7.09 -11.81
N ILE A 135 -6.02 7.50 -10.82
CA ILE A 135 -5.38 6.60 -9.86
C ILE A 135 -6.45 5.79 -9.11
N ARG A 136 -6.33 4.46 -9.12
CA ARG A 136 -7.19 3.55 -8.37
C ARG A 136 -6.76 3.54 -6.90
N CYS A 137 -7.63 4.01 -6.03
CA CYS A 137 -7.42 4.05 -4.58
C CYS A 137 -8.75 3.82 -3.84
N SER A 138 -8.71 3.80 -2.51
CA SER A 138 -9.94 3.76 -1.72
C SER A 138 -10.72 5.07 -1.87
N ASN A 139 -12.04 5.03 -1.71
CA ASN A 139 -12.89 6.23 -1.65
C ASN A 139 -12.45 7.17 -0.52
N TRP A 140 -11.92 6.63 0.58
CA TRP A 140 -11.44 7.45 1.69
C TRP A 140 -10.23 8.29 1.24
N VAL A 141 -9.22 7.68 0.62
CA VAL A 141 -8.07 8.41 0.06
C VAL A 141 -8.54 9.44 -0.95
N GLU A 142 -9.41 9.04 -1.88
CA GLU A 142 -9.93 9.95 -2.89
C GLU A 142 -10.62 11.17 -2.27
N GLN A 143 -11.49 10.97 -1.28
CA GLN A 143 -12.20 12.04 -0.59
C GLN A 143 -11.24 12.97 0.15
N GLN A 144 -10.26 12.43 0.88
CA GLN A 144 -9.28 13.22 1.62
C GLN A 144 -8.43 14.09 0.69
N VAL A 145 -7.89 13.50 -0.38
CA VAL A 145 -7.03 14.21 -1.33
C VAL A 145 -7.84 15.27 -2.11
N ARG A 146 -9.08 14.95 -2.48
CA ARG A 146 -9.96 15.92 -3.16
C ARG A 146 -10.38 17.07 -2.26
N ALA A 147 -10.67 16.80 -0.99
CA ALA A 147 -11.06 17.82 -0.01
C ALA A 147 -9.89 18.74 0.36
N ALA A 148 -8.66 18.22 0.38
CA ALA A 148 -7.46 18.99 0.64
C ALA A 148 -7.18 20.04 -0.46
N GLY A 149 -7.40 19.66 -1.72
CA GLY A 149 -7.12 20.52 -2.86
C GLY A 149 -5.61 20.77 -3.05
N VAL A 150 -5.25 21.42 -4.16
CA VAL A 150 -3.86 21.78 -4.44
C VAL A 150 -3.64 23.22 -4.00
N THR A 151 -2.80 23.44 -2.99
CA THR A 151 -2.46 24.79 -2.52
C THR A 151 -1.11 25.27 -3.05
N GLU A 152 -0.16 24.35 -3.26
CA GLU A 152 1.22 24.62 -3.68
C GLU A 152 1.71 23.47 -4.60
N PRO A 153 2.65 23.72 -5.53
CA PRO A 153 3.22 22.66 -6.36
C PRO A 153 4.08 21.71 -5.53
N PHE A 154 4.13 20.43 -5.93
CA PHE A 154 4.97 19.44 -5.26
C PHE A 154 6.46 19.77 -5.42
N ASP A 155 7.17 19.88 -4.29
CA ASP A 155 8.61 20.15 -4.24
C ASP A 155 9.39 18.85 -4.07
N VAL A 156 10.02 18.42 -5.15
CA VAL A 156 10.82 17.19 -5.18
C VAL A 156 12.04 17.27 -4.26
N SER A 157 12.64 18.45 -4.09
CA SER A 157 13.84 18.60 -3.26
C SER A 157 13.49 18.40 -1.79
N GLN A 158 12.43 19.05 -1.31
CA GLN A 158 11.95 18.86 0.06
C GLN A 158 11.47 17.43 0.32
N ALA A 159 10.81 16.80 -0.67
CA ALA A 159 10.44 15.40 -0.58
C ALA A 159 11.67 14.50 -0.40
N LEU A 160 12.73 14.73 -1.18
CA LEU A 160 13.99 13.97 -1.06
C LEU A 160 14.69 14.23 0.27
N ASP A 161 14.73 15.46 0.75
CA ASP A 161 15.34 15.81 2.04
C ASP A 161 14.62 15.11 3.20
N ALA A 162 13.30 15.03 3.16
CA ALA A 162 12.50 14.28 4.13
C ALA A 162 12.81 12.77 4.08
N MET A 163 12.95 12.20 2.88
CA MET A 163 13.31 10.80 2.68
C MET A 163 14.72 10.46 3.21
N ILE A 164 15.70 11.33 2.96
CA ILE A 164 17.09 11.13 3.36
C ILE A 164 17.27 11.31 4.87
N SER A 165 16.65 12.34 5.43
CA SER A 165 16.81 12.68 6.86
C SER A 165 16.33 11.54 7.78
N ASP A 166 15.26 10.84 7.41
CA ASP A 166 14.75 9.68 8.17
C ASP A 166 15.65 8.43 8.00
N VAL A 167 16.30 8.23 6.85
CA VAL A 167 17.32 7.17 6.67
C VAL A 167 18.52 7.40 7.58
N VAL A 168 18.97 8.65 7.72
CA VAL A 168 20.08 9.04 8.59
C VAL A 168 19.67 8.95 10.08
N GLY A 169 18.46 9.39 10.43
CA GLY A 169 17.93 9.26 11.79
C GLY A 169 17.80 7.82 12.27
N ARG A 170 17.35 6.90 11.39
CA ARG A 170 17.17 5.48 11.71
C ARG A 170 18.45 4.65 11.71
N THR A 171 19.53 5.15 11.11
CA THR A 171 20.84 4.51 11.17
C THR A 171 21.65 4.94 12.39
N ALA A 172 21.33 6.11 12.97
CA ALA A 172 21.96 6.61 14.19
C ALA A 172 21.30 6.12 15.50
N GLY A 173 20.08 5.54 15.45
CA GLY A 173 19.37 4.98 16.61
C GLY A 173 18.82 3.58 16.33
N GLY A 174 19.10 2.62 17.22
CA GLY A 174 18.90 1.18 17.03
C GLY A 174 17.51 0.71 16.59
N ARG A 175 17.49 -0.52 16.04
CA ARG A 175 16.38 -1.40 15.58
C ARG A 175 15.00 -0.74 15.36
N PRO A 176 14.37 -0.91 14.18
CA PRO A 176 13.08 -0.30 13.89
C PRO A 176 12.03 -0.74 14.91
N THR A 177 11.56 0.21 15.72
CA THR A 177 10.34 0.03 16.50
C THR A 177 9.16 -0.06 15.54
N PRO A 178 8.24 -1.03 15.71
CA PRO A 178 7.01 -1.06 14.94
C PRO A 178 6.25 0.28 15.15
N PRO A 179 5.55 0.79 14.13
CA PRO A 179 4.87 2.07 14.22
C PRO A 179 3.90 2.05 15.39
N THR A 180 4.02 3.07 16.25
CA THR A 180 3.14 3.28 17.40
C THR A 180 1.75 3.57 16.86
N GLN A 181 0.73 2.84 17.34
CA GLN A 181 -0.67 3.14 17.08
C GLN A 181 -1.00 4.53 17.64
N THR A 182 -0.86 5.58 16.83
CA THR A 182 -1.53 6.84 17.13
C THR A 182 -3.00 6.69 16.77
N ALA A 183 -3.84 6.61 17.80
CA ALA A 183 -5.29 6.58 17.67
C ALA A 183 -5.76 7.79 16.83
N ARG A 184 -6.50 7.53 15.75
CA ARG A 184 -7.21 8.57 14.98
C ARG A 184 -8.61 8.78 15.57
N PRO A 185 -9.19 9.99 15.44
CA PRO A 185 -10.57 10.23 15.83
C PRO A 185 -11.50 9.36 14.98
N THR A 186 -12.55 8.83 15.61
CA THR A 186 -13.55 7.96 14.98
C THR A 186 -14.21 8.67 13.79
N PRO A 187 -14.06 8.17 12.55
CA PRO A 187 -14.83 8.68 11.43
C PRO A 187 -16.24 8.07 11.47
N ALA A 188 -17.25 8.86 11.08
CA ALA A 188 -18.59 8.39 10.81
C ALA A 188 -18.58 7.26 9.74
N PRO A 189 -19.54 6.32 9.75
CA PRO A 189 -19.52 5.16 8.87
C PRO A 189 -19.56 5.60 7.39
N ALA A 190 -18.45 5.38 6.69
CA ALA A 190 -18.35 5.62 5.26
C ALA A 190 -19.10 4.52 4.49
N PRO A 191 -19.75 4.85 3.37
CA PRO A 191 -20.42 3.86 2.53
C PRO A 191 -19.42 2.86 1.94
N ARG A 192 -19.79 1.57 1.99
CA ARG A 192 -19.00 0.42 1.52
C ARG A 192 -18.46 0.62 0.10
N ILE A 193 -17.15 0.47 -0.06
CA ILE A 193 -16.48 0.49 -1.37
C ILE A 193 -16.66 -0.88 -2.03
N SER A 194 -16.92 -0.89 -3.33
CA SER A 194 -16.78 -2.10 -4.15
C SER A 194 -15.31 -2.30 -4.53
N LEU A 195 -14.51 -2.89 -3.64
CA LEU A 195 -13.15 -3.38 -3.98
C LEU A 195 -13.16 -4.37 -5.16
N ARG A 196 -14.33 -4.91 -5.56
CA ARG A 196 -14.49 -5.69 -6.80
C ARG A 196 -13.99 -4.93 -8.04
N SER A 197 -14.08 -3.60 -8.11
CA SER A 197 -13.62 -2.84 -9.28
C SER A 197 -12.09 -2.78 -9.38
N ILE A 198 -11.40 -2.66 -8.23
CA ILE A 198 -9.93 -2.61 -8.15
C ILE A 198 -9.34 -4.00 -8.36
N PHE A 199 -9.91 -5.00 -7.70
CA PHE A 199 -9.39 -6.37 -7.65
C PHE A 199 -9.97 -7.29 -8.74
N GLY A 200 -10.98 -6.87 -9.49
CA GLY A 200 -11.58 -7.65 -10.58
C GLY A 200 -10.60 -7.98 -11.73
N ARG A 201 -9.60 -7.14 -11.98
CA ARG A 201 -8.55 -7.38 -12.99
C ARG A 201 -7.47 -8.36 -12.55
N TRP A 202 -7.42 -8.79 -11.29
CA TRP A 202 -6.51 -9.86 -10.87
C TRP A 202 -6.86 -11.22 -11.51
N ARG A 203 -8.13 -11.44 -11.86
CA ARG A 203 -8.63 -12.71 -12.41
C ARG A 203 -8.64 -12.77 -13.94
N GLN A 204 -8.20 -11.72 -14.63
CA GLN A 204 -8.02 -11.70 -16.09
C GLN A 204 -6.55 -11.96 -16.43
#